data_AF-A0A0D2H064-F1
#
_entry.id   AF-A0A0D2H064-F1
#
_cell.length_a   1.000
_cell.length_b   1.000
_cell.length_c   1.000
_cell.angle_alpha   90.00
_cell.angle_beta   90.00
_cell.angle_gamma   90.00
#
_symmetry.space_group_name_H-M   'P 1'
#
loop_
_entity.id
_entity.type
_entity.pdbx_description
1 polymer ?
#
loop_
_entity_poly.entity_id
_entity_poly.type
_entity_poly.pdbx_seq_one_letter_code
_entity_poly.pdbx_strand_id
1 'polypeptide(L)'
;MQWHDLHRHLPGFADVAFIWDGVQDNPHIVAHYLLLRFQALTNHVLRPFLGFTDSWHRFEWQARGSGHLHCLFWIPTAPPLDCEIDDVRAAFAQYWGARITAWNPDPLRLPDARNPASLALVDVANTANQFAALLNRL
;
A
#
# COMPACT_ATOMS: atom_id res chain seq x y z
N MET A 1 -8.53 14.33 9.67
CA MET A 1 -9.19 13.05 9.38
C MET A 1 -8.31 12.24 8.45
N GLN A 2 -7.92 11.02 8.80
CA GLN A 2 -7.24 10.12 7.85
C GLN A 2 -8.29 9.55 6.87
N TRP A 3 -7.93 9.23 5.62
CA TRP A 3 -8.85 8.59 4.66
C TRP A 3 -10.16 9.37 4.40
N HIS A 4 -10.09 10.71 4.31
CA HIS A 4 -11.26 11.55 4.01
C HIS A 4 -12.02 11.11 2.75
N ASP A 5 -11.29 10.60 1.76
CA ASP A 5 -11.82 10.05 0.51
C ASP A 5 -12.62 8.75 0.70
N LEU A 6 -12.35 7.94 1.73
CA LEU A 6 -13.22 6.84 2.16
C LEU A 6 -14.45 7.38 2.89
N HIS A 7 -14.24 8.23 3.90
CA HIS A 7 -15.30 8.63 4.81
C HIS A 7 -16.46 9.35 4.12
N ARG A 8 -16.20 10.11 3.05
CA ARG A 8 -17.26 10.76 2.24
C ARG A 8 -18.28 9.81 1.60
N HIS A 9 -17.95 8.51 1.52
CA HIS A 9 -18.84 7.47 0.99
C HIS A 9 -19.66 6.78 2.08
N LEU A 10 -19.40 7.06 3.37
CA LEU A 10 -20.13 6.47 4.48
C LEU A 10 -21.45 7.24 4.72
N PRO A 11 -22.54 6.55 5.10
CA PRO A 11 -23.75 7.22 5.57
C PRO A 11 -23.43 8.15 6.73
N GLY A 12 -24.04 9.34 6.77
CA GLY A 12 -23.85 10.27 7.88
C GLY A 12 -22.51 11.00 7.92
N PHE A 13 -21.72 11.00 6.84
CA PHE A 13 -20.39 11.65 6.77
C PHE A 13 -20.33 13.11 7.27
N ALA A 14 -21.42 13.87 7.16
CA ALA A 14 -21.48 15.25 7.67
C ALA A 14 -21.35 15.34 9.20
N ASP A 15 -21.56 14.22 9.92
CA ASP A 15 -21.43 14.13 11.37
C ASP A 15 -20.06 13.57 11.78
N VAL A 16 -19.25 14.42 12.41
CA VAL A 16 -17.87 14.12 12.83
C VAL A 16 -17.83 13.09 13.97
N ALA A 17 -18.93 12.91 14.71
CA ALA A 17 -19.01 11.92 15.79
C ALA A 17 -19.07 10.48 15.27
N PHE A 18 -19.36 10.27 13.97
CA PHE A 18 -19.69 8.98 13.38
C PHE A 18 -18.51 8.29 12.65
N ILE A 19 -17.31 8.86 12.67
CA ILE A 19 -16.19 8.42 11.80
C ILE A 19 -15.77 6.97 12.07
N TRP A 20 -15.69 6.57 13.34
CA TRP A 20 -15.29 5.22 13.73
C TRP A 20 -16.41 4.21 13.48
N ASP A 21 -17.61 4.51 13.98
CA ASP A 21 -18.78 3.65 13.85
C ASP A 21 -19.16 3.44 12.38
N GLY A 22 -19.07 4.49 11.56
CA GLY A 22 -19.31 4.38 10.12
C GLY A 22 -18.41 3.36 9.41
N VAL A 23 -17.14 3.23 9.82
CA VAL A 23 -16.23 2.20 9.25
C VAL A 23 -16.60 0.80 9.73
N GLN A 24 -16.97 0.67 11.01
CA GLN A 24 -17.34 -0.63 11.62
C GLN A 24 -18.68 -1.15 11.11
N ASP A 25 -19.66 -0.26 10.94
CA ASP A 25 -21.03 -0.60 10.55
C ASP A 25 -21.21 -0.75 9.03
N ASN A 26 -20.24 -0.29 8.24
CA ASN A 26 -20.29 -0.36 6.77
C ASN A 26 -19.08 -1.10 6.17
N PRO A 27 -18.79 -2.34 6.61
CA PRO A 27 -17.58 -3.07 6.19
C PRO A 27 -17.58 -3.37 4.68
N HIS A 28 -18.75 -3.48 4.06
CA HIS A 28 -18.90 -3.68 2.62
C HIS A 28 -18.42 -2.47 1.80
N ILE A 29 -18.66 -1.24 2.28
CA ILE A 29 -18.16 -0.01 1.65
C ILE A 29 -16.64 0.05 1.77
N VAL A 30 -16.12 -0.23 2.97
CA VAL A 30 -14.67 -0.26 3.24
C VAL A 30 -13.97 -1.29 2.35
N ALA A 31 -14.51 -2.50 2.26
CA ALA A 31 -13.98 -3.57 1.41
C ALA A 31 -13.99 -3.19 -0.07
N HIS A 32 -15.09 -2.65 -0.58
CA HIS A 32 -15.19 -2.23 -1.97
C HIS A 32 -14.22 -1.08 -2.28
N TYR A 33 -14.11 -0.10 -1.37
CA TYR A 33 -13.16 1.00 -1.49
C TYR A 33 -11.70 0.50 -1.56
N LEU A 34 -11.31 -0.44 -0.69
CA LEU A 34 -9.97 -1.03 -0.71
C LEU A 34 -9.71 -1.80 -2.02
N LEU A 35 -10.71 -2.52 -2.54
CA LEU A 35 -10.64 -3.19 -3.84
C LEU A 35 -10.38 -2.20 -4.97
N LEU A 36 -11.13 -1.09 -5.03
CA LEU A 36 -10.93 -0.06 -6.06
C LEU A 36 -9.53 0.55 -6.00
N ARG A 37 -9.02 0.85 -4.80
CA ARG A 37 -7.65 1.36 -4.63
C ARG A 37 -6.60 0.34 -5.07
N PHE A 38 -6.79 -0.93 -4.72
CA PHE A 38 -5.88 -1.98 -5.14
C PHE A 38 -5.90 -2.16 -6.66
N GLN A 39 -7.07 -2.15 -7.29
CA GLN A 39 -7.19 -2.20 -8.75
C GLN A 39 -6.50 -1.01 -9.41
N ALA A 40 -6.64 0.20 -8.87
CA ALA A 40 -5.96 1.38 -9.37
C ALA A 40 -4.43 1.25 -9.24
N LEU A 41 -3.92 0.86 -8.06
CA LEU A 41 -2.49 0.58 -7.84
C LEU A 41 -1.97 -0.48 -8.83
N THR A 42 -2.74 -1.55 -9.01
CA THR A 42 -2.37 -2.68 -9.87
C THR A 42 -2.29 -2.27 -11.32
N ASN A 43 -3.30 -1.58 -11.84
CA ASN A 43 -3.41 -1.24 -13.25
C ASN A 43 -2.52 -0.07 -13.65
N HIS A 44 -2.35 0.92 -12.78
CA HIS A 44 -1.62 2.14 -13.11
C HIS A 44 -0.16 2.12 -12.67
N VAL A 45 0.21 1.30 -11.68
CA VAL A 45 1.58 1.26 -11.15
C VAL A 45 2.19 -0.13 -11.32
N LEU A 46 1.62 -1.17 -10.69
CA LEU A 46 2.28 -2.47 -10.61
C LEU A 46 2.40 -3.16 -11.98
N ARG A 47 1.34 -3.14 -12.80
CA ARG A 47 1.37 -3.81 -14.10
C ARG A 47 2.34 -3.14 -15.08
N PRO A 48 2.34 -1.81 -15.28
CA PRO A 48 3.35 -1.15 -16.11
C PRO A 48 4.77 -1.31 -15.58
N PHE A 49 4.95 -1.30 -14.25
CA PHE A 49 6.27 -1.34 -13.62
C PHE A 49 6.90 -2.74 -13.60
N LEU A 50 6.09 -3.76 -13.27
CA LEU A 50 6.57 -5.15 -13.13
C LEU A 50 6.39 -5.97 -14.40
N GLY A 51 5.50 -5.58 -15.32
CA GLY A 51 5.27 -6.30 -16.57
C GLY A 51 4.68 -7.70 -16.41
N PHE A 52 3.89 -7.93 -15.36
CA PHE A 52 3.28 -9.25 -15.11
C PHE A 52 2.14 -9.56 -16.10
N THR A 53 2.04 -10.82 -16.50
CA THR A 53 1.02 -11.30 -17.45
C THR A 53 -0.24 -11.79 -16.75
N ASP A 54 -0.10 -12.29 -15.54
CA ASP A 54 -1.22 -12.77 -14.73
C ASP A 54 -1.02 -12.44 -13.24
N SER A 55 -2.09 -12.47 -12.47
CA SER A 55 -2.07 -12.14 -11.04
C SER A 55 -3.20 -12.80 -10.27
N TRP A 56 -2.91 -13.19 -9.03
CA TRP A 56 -3.90 -13.65 -8.07
C TRP A 56 -3.79 -12.82 -6.80
N HIS A 57 -4.91 -12.49 -6.17
CA HIS A 57 -4.92 -11.78 -4.90
C HIS A 57 -6.07 -12.24 -4.00
N ARG A 58 -5.88 -12.10 -2.69
CA ARG A 58 -6.94 -12.25 -1.69
C ARG A 58 -6.82 -11.22 -0.59
N PHE A 59 -7.97 -10.80 -0.07
CA PHE A 59 -8.05 -10.03 1.16
C PHE A 59 -7.97 -10.94 2.38
N GLU A 60 -7.23 -10.48 3.38
CA GLU A 60 -7.19 -11.02 4.72
C GLU A 60 -7.49 -9.86 5.70
N TRP A 61 -8.46 -10.06 6.58
CA TRP A 61 -8.83 -9.04 7.55
C TRP A 61 -8.09 -9.31 8.85
N GLN A 62 -7.18 -8.40 9.23
CA GLN A 62 -6.42 -8.49 10.47
C GLN A 62 -7.24 -7.95 11.65
N ALA A 63 -6.69 -8.11 12.86
CA ALA A 63 -7.27 -7.57 14.08
C ALA A 63 -7.62 -6.07 13.91
N ARG A 64 -8.76 -5.65 14.46
CA ARG A 64 -9.33 -4.29 14.33
C ARG A 64 -9.78 -3.91 12.91
N GLY A 65 -9.97 -4.89 12.02
CA GLY A 65 -10.55 -4.67 10.69
C GLY A 65 -9.58 -4.07 9.68
N SER A 66 -8.27 -4.08 9.96
CA SER A 66 -7.27 -3.63 9.00
C SER A 66 -7.21 -4.60 7.82
N GLY A 67 -7.49 -4.12 6.61
CA GLY A 67 -7.35 -4.89 5.39
C GLY A 67 -5.88 -5.19 5.11
N HIS A 68 -5.55 -6.46 4.91
CA HIS A 68 -4.28 -6.93 4.42
C HIS A 68 -4.52 -7.68 3.09
N LEU A 69 -3.59 -7.57 2.15
CA LEU A 69 -3.77 -8.15 0.83
C LEU A 69 -2.54 -8.99 0.47
N HIS A 70 -2.78 -10.26 0.15
CA HIS A 70 -1.78 -11.15 -0.41
C HIS A 70 -1.90 -11.15 -1.93
N CYS A 71 -0.79 -10.99 -2.64
CA CYS A 71 -0.74 -10.95 -4.10
C CYS A 71 0.34 -11.87 -4.64
N LEU A 72 0.04 -12.53 -5.75
CA LEU A 72 0.98 -13.29 -6.57
C LEU A 72 0.95 -12.70 -7.98
N PHE A 73 2.12 -12.47 -8.57
CA PHE A 73 2.28 -11.92 -9.91
C PHE A 73 3.16 -12.84 -10.75
N TRP A 74 2.69 -13.19 -11.95
CA TRP A 74 3.47 -13.94 -12.93
C TRP A 74 4.25 -12.98 -13.81
N ILE A 75 5.55 -12.83 -13.53
CA ILE A 75 6.43 -11.87 -14.20
C ILE A 75 7.43 -12.65 -15.07
N PRO A 76 7.25 -12.69 -16.41
CA PRO A 76 8.10 -13.48 -17.29
C PRO A 76 9.58 -13.06 -17.28
N THR A 77 9.87 -11.79 -16.96
CA THR A 77 11.22 -11.24 -16.91
C THR A 77 11.89 -11.39 -15.55
N ALA A 78 11.19 -11.93 -14.55
CA ALA A 78 11.76 -12.09 -13.21
C ALA A 78 12.79 -13.24 -13.22
N PRO A 79 13.95 -13.07 -12.56
CA PRO A 79 14.93 -14.14 -12.43
C PRO A 79 14.34 -15.28 -11.57
N PRO A 80 14.80 -16.52 -11.79
CA PRO A 80 14.40 -17.66 -10.97
C PRO A 80 14.78 -17.43 -9.50
N LEU A 81 13.96 -17.97 -8.60
CA LEU A 81 14.26 -18.02 -7.17
C LEU A 81 15.16 -19.24 -6.91
N ASP A 82 16.42 -19.15 -7.34
CA ASP A 82 17.45 -20.13 -7.02
C ASP A 82 18.52 -19.45 -6.16
N CYS A 83 18.68 -19.95 -4.94
CA CYS A 83 19.60 -19.41 -3.95
C CYS A 83 20.92 -20.18 -3.87
N GLU A 84 21.03 -21.33 -4.56
CA GLU A 84 22.18 -22.23 -4.46
C GLU A 84 23.34 -21.78 -5.36
N ILE A 85 23.05 -21.10 -6.46
CA ILE A 85 24.05 -20.59 -7.40
C ILE A 85 24.31 -19.11 -7.13
N ASP A 86 25.56 -18.76 -6.81
CA ASP A 86 25.97 -17.41 -6.43
C ASP A 86 25.61 -16.34 -7.48
N ASP A 87 25.86 -16.62 -8.76
CA ASP A 87 25.54 -15.71 -9.86
C ASP A 87 24.03 -15.50 -10.02
N VAL A 88 23.22 -16.54 -9.81
CA VAL A 88 21.75 -16.46 -9.88
C VAL A 88 21.21 -15.65 -8.71
N ARG A 89 21.75 -15.86 -7.50
CA ARG A 89 21.41 -15.08 -6.31
C ARG A 89 21.77 -13.61 -6.48
N ALA A 90 22.93 -13.30 -7.06
CA ALA A 90 23.34 -11.92 -7.36
C ALA A 90 22.40 -11.27 -8.38
N ALA A 91 22.04 -11.97 -9.46
CA ALA A 91 21.08 -11.49 -10.46
C ALA A 91 19.68 -11.25 -9.85
N PHE A 92 19.22 -12.16 -8.98
CA PHE A 92 17.96 -12.01 -8.24
C PHE A 92 17.98 -10.74 -7.37
N ALA A 93 19.03 -10.56 -6.57
CA ALA A 93 19.18 -9.40 -5.70
C ALA A 93 19.26 -8.09 -6.50
N GLN A 94 19.99 -8.07 -7.62
CA GLN A 94 20.08 -6.90 -8.50
C GLN A 94 18.72 -6.57 -9.14
N TYR A 95 18.00 -7.58 -9.63
CA TYR A 95 16.69 -7.37 -10.27
C TYR A 95 15.67 -6.77 -9.30
N TRP A 96 15.54 -7.36 -8.11
CA TRP A 96 14.55 -6.93 -7.13
C TRP A 96 14.98 -5.70 -6.33
N GLY A 97 16.26 -5.57 -6.00
CA GLY A 97 16.78 -4.43 -5.24
C GLY A 97 16.60 -3.08 -5.95
N ALA A 98 16.51 -3.08 -7.28
CA ALA A 98 16.19 -1.89 -8.06
C ALA A 98 14.68 -1.57 -8.12
N ARG A 99 13.80 -2.52 -7.73
CA ARG A 99 12.35 -2.44 -7.93
C ARG A 99 11.55 -2.32 -6.66
N ILE A 100 11.99 -2.99 -5.60
CA ILE A 100 11.27 -3.07 -4.34
C ILE A 100 12.24 -2.83 -3.18
N THR A 101 11.76 -2.14 -2.16
CA THR A 101 12.52 -1.92 -0.93
C THR A 101 11.56 -1.97 0.26
N ALA A 102 12.04 -2.58 1.35
CA ALA A 102 11.42 -2.48 2.67
C ALA A 102 12.22 -1.56 3.60
N TRP A 103 13.28 -0.91 3.08
CA TRP A 103 14.15 -0.06 3.86
C TRP A 103 13.54 1.31 4.06
N ASN A 104 13.52 1.73 5.32
CA ASN A 104 13.23 3.10 5.67
C ASN A 104 14.41 3.99 5.24
N PRO A 105 14.19 4.98 4.34
CA PRO A 105 15.27 5.82 3.86
C PRO A 105 15.81 6.80 4.92
N ASP A 106 15.07 7.06 5.99
CA ASP A 106 15.53 7.88 7.11
C ASP A 106 14.90 7.40 8.44
N PRO A 107 15.54 6.42 9.12
CA PRO A 107 15.04 5.88 10.38
C PRO A 107 15.18 6.85 11.57
N LEU A 108 15.94 7.93 11.43
CA LEU A 108 16.15 8.93 12.50
C LEU A 108 15.22 10.13 12.36
N ARG A 109 14.54 10.29 11.21
CA ARG A 109 13.50 11.32 11.01
C ARG A 109 12.42 11.18 12.08
N LEU A 110 12.20 12.26 12.83
CA LEU A 110 11.13 12.33 13.82
C LEU A 110 9.75 12.12 13.17
N PRO A 111 8.80 11.45 13.86
CA PRO A 111 7.43 11.35 13.41
C PRO A 111 6.76 12.71 13.22
N ASP A 112 5.88 12.80 12.23
CA ASP A 112 5.10 14.01 12.00
C ASP A 112 3.99 14.14 13.04
N ALA A 113 3.68 15.38 13.45
CA ALA A 113 2.57 15.67 14.37
C ALA A 113 1.20 15.23 13.82
N ARG A 114 1.09 15.08 12.49
CA ARG A 114 -0.10 14.62 11.79
C ARG A 114 0.27 13.41 10.94
N ASN A 115 -0.57 12.38 10.92
CA ASN A 115 -0.35 11.21 10.06
C ASN A 115 -0.25 11.63 8.58
N PRO A 116 0.86 11.35 7.88
CA PRO A 116 1.06 11.75 6.47
C PRO A 116 0.03 11.15 5.50
N ALA A 117 -0.60 10.02 5.85
CA ALA A 117 -1.70 9.44 5.06
C ALA A 117 -3.01 10.26 5.12
N SER A 118 -3.04 11.35 5.88
CA SER A 118 -4.17 12.29 5.94
C SER A 118 -4.00 13.53 5.07
N LEU A 119 -2.90 13.64 4.33
CA LEU A 119 -2.66 14.77 3.41
C LEU A 119 -3.67 14.77 2.26
N ALA A 120 -4.00 15.96 1.75
CA ALA A 120 -4.81 16.07 0.55
C ALA A 120 -4.01 15.61 -0.67
N LEU A 121 -4.69 15.16 -1.73
CA LEU A 121 -4.03 14.63 -2.93
C LEU A 121 -2.98 15.60 -3.51
N VAL A 122 -3.27 16.91 -3.48
CA VAL A 122 -2.37 17.96 -3.97
C VAL A 122 -1.10 18.14 -3.13
N ASP A 123 -1.12 17.66 -1.89
CA ASP A 123 0.00 17.73 -0.94
C ASP A 123 0.77 16.40 -0.87
N VAL A 124 0.34 15.37 -1.60
CA VAL A 124 1.05 14.09 -1.68
C VAL A 124 2.20 14.19 -2.69
N ALA A 125 3.42 13.93 -2.23
CA ALA A 125 4.62 13.87 -3.04
C ALA A 125 5.34 12.51 -2.90
N ASN A 126 5.90 12.02 -4.00
CA ASN A 126 6.66 10.76 -4.00
C ASN A 126 8.13 11.03 -3.68
N THR A 127 8.40 11.48 -2.45
CA THR A 127 9.77 11.78 -1.98
C THR A 127 10.22 10.80 -0.90
N ALA A 128 11.54 10.59 -0.79
CA ALA A 128 12.12 9.77 0.29
C ALA A 128 11.71 10.30 1.68
N ASN A 129 11.63 11.62 1.82
CA ASN A 129 11.20 12.30 3.03
C ASN A 129 9.76 11.93 3.43
N GLN A 130 8.83 11.95 2.48
CA GLN A 130 7.43 11.57 2.74
C GLN A 130 7.25 10.07 2.93
N PHE A 131 8.07 9.24 2.26
CA PHE A 131 8.10 7.81 2.52
C PHE A 131 8.58 7.51 3.95
N ALA A 132 9.68 8.12 4.40
CA ALA A 132 10.12 8.03 5.80
C ALA A 132 9.04 8.49 6.78
N ALA A 133 8.35 9.60 6.49
CA ALA A 133 7.24 10.09 7.32
C ALA A 133 6.10 9.05 7.43
N LEU A 134 5.79 8.33 6.34
CA LEU A 134 4.77 7.27 6.33
C LEU A 134 5.19 6.04 7.14
N LEU A 135 6.48 5.77 7.27
CA LEU A 135 7.04 4.63 8.01
C LEU A 135 7.25 4.96 9.50
N ASN A 136 7.69 6.18 9.82
CA ASN A 136 7.99 6.65 11.17
C ASN A 136 6.72 7.19 11.84
N ARG A 137 5.80 6.28 12.17
CA ARG A 137 4.56 6.62 12.89
C ARG A 137 4.77 6.52 14.40
N LEU A 138 4.11 7.42 15.15
CA LEU A 138 3.88 7.28 16.59
C LEU A 138 2.84 6.18 16.88
#